data_AF-A0A3N5YQU5-F1
#
_entry.id   AF-A0A3N5YQU5-F1
#
_cell.length_a   1.000
_cell.length_b   1.000
_cell.length_c   1.000
_cell.angle_alpha   90.00
_cell.angle_beta   90.00
_cell.angle_gamma   90.00
#
_symmetry.space_group_name_H-M   'P 1'
#
loop_
_entity.id
_entity.type
_entity.pdbx_description
1 polymer ?
#
loop_
_entity_poly.entity_id
_entity_poly.type
_entity_poly.pdbx_seq_one_letter_code
_entity_poly.pdbx_strand_id
1 'polypeptide(L)' 'MDAENRPVVRLHLWLETPQGIFFGMGRLKLLEKIQSGQSLRGAARSLGMSYRAAWGKIKNT' A
#
# COMPACT_ATOMS: atom_id res chain seq x y z
N MET A 1 -26.35 16.36 21.61
CA MET A 1 -26.33 15.50 20.41
C MET A 1 -24.89 15.43 19.98
N ASP A 2 -24.21 14.42 20.50
CA ASP A 2 -22.76 14.33 20.46
C ASP A 2 -22.31 14.07 19.02
N ALA A 3 -21.33 14.84 18.55
CA ALA A 3 -20.78 14.71 17.19
C ALA A 3 -20.06 13.36 16.95
N GLU A 4 -20.11 12.46 17.94
CA GLU A 4 -19.20 11.34 18.12
C GLU A 4 -19.71 10.01 17.56
N ASN A 5 -20.96 9.95 17.07
CA ASN A 5 -21.56 8.70 16.58
C ASN A 5 -22.06 8.76 15.12
N ARG A 6 -21.27 9.38 14.23
CA ARG A 6 -21.55 9.38 12.79
C ARG A 6 -21.03 8.08 12.15
N PRO A 7 -21.86 7.35 11.37
CA PRO A 7 -21.38 6.16 10.67
C PRO A 7 -20.29 6.53 9.66
N VAL A 8 -19.20 5.77 9.66
CA VAL A 8 -18.06 5.95 8.75
C VAL A 8 -17.92 4.72 7.87
N VAL A 9 -17.90 4.93 6.55
CA VAL A 9 -17.61 3.86 5.58
C VAL A 9 -16.10 3.76 5.40
N ARG A 10 -15.55 2.56 5.62
CA ARG A 10 -14.15 2.24 5.29
C ARG A 10 -14.14 1.13 4.26
N LEU A 11 -13.49 1.40 3.13
CA LEU A 11 -13.35 0.44 2.04
C LEU A 11 -11.88 0.06 1.89
N HIS A 12 -11.65 -1.21 1.60
CA HIS A 12 -10.37 -1.73 1.23
C HIS A 12 -10.50 -2.24 -0.19
N LEU A 13 -10.07 -1.44 -1.15
CA LEU A 13 -10.16 -1.78 -2.58
C LEU A 13 -8.86 -2.45 -3.02
N TRP A 14 -9.00 -3.51 -3.81
CA TRP A 14 -7.94 -4.06 -4.63
C TRP A 14 -8.35 -3.96 -6.09
N LEU A 15 -7.37 -3.67 -6.95
CA LEU A 15 -7.54 -3.66 -8.39
C LEU A 15 -6.87 -4.91 -8.94
N GLU A 16 -7.62 -5.65 -9.73
CA GLU A 16 -7.16 -6.89 -10.36
C GLU A 16 -7.28 -6.79 -11.87
N THR A 17 -6.37 -7.49 -12.55
CA THR A 17 -6.48 -7.83 -13.96
C THR A 17 -6.57 -9.35 -14.08
N PRO A 18 -6.89 -9.91 -15.27
CA PRO A 18 -6.84 -11.36 -15.47
C PRO A 18 -5.46 -11.98 -15.15
N GLN A 19 -4.40 -11.17 -15.10
CA GLN A 19 -3.03 -11.58 -14.80
C GLN A 19 -2.70 -11.49 -13.30
N GLY A 20 -3.65 -11.03 -12.46
CA GLY A 20 -3.53 -10.99 -11.01
C GLY A 20 -3.74 -9.59 -10.40
N ILE A 21 -3.28 -9.40 -9.17
CA ILE A 21 -3.47 -8.14 -8.45
C ILE A 21 -2.59 -7.04 -9.06
N PHE A 22 -3.23 -5.98 -9.57
CA PHE A 22 -2.60 -4.75 -10.06
C PHE A 22 -2.38 -3.71 -8.96
N PHE A 23 -3.30 -3.59 -8.01
CA PHE A 23 -3.14 -2.69 -6.87
C PHE A 23 -3.81 -3.25 -5.61
N GLY A 24 -3.19 -3.03 -4.45
CA GLY A 24 -3.73 -3.47 -3.17
C GLY A 24 -2.86 -2.98 -2.02
N MET A 25 -3.18 -3.34 -0.78
CA MET A 25 -2.54 -2.74 0.41
C MET A 25 -1.03 -2.86 0.45
N GLY A 26 -0.46 -3.95 -0.05
CA GLY A 26 0.99 -4.11 -0.08
C GLY A 26 1.68 -3.03 -0.92
N ARG A 27 1.08 -2.66 -2.06
CA ARG A 27 1.55 -1.55 -2.91
C ARG A 27 1.21 -0.20 -2.27
N LEU A 28 -0.02 -0.03 -1.76
CA LEU A 28 -0.44 1.20 -1.09
C LEU A 28 0.51 1.57 0.06
N LYS A 29 0.71 0.67 1.03
CA LYS A 29 1.59 0.91 2.19
C LYS A 29 3.03 1.20 1.77
N LEU A 30 3.52 0.53 0.71
CA LEU A 30 4.86 0.78 0.18
C LEU A 30 4.98 2.21 -0.37
N LEU A 31 4.00 2.64 -1.16
CA LEU A 31 3.94 3.99 -1.73
C LEU A 31 3.75 5.05 -0.65
N GLU A 32 2.91 4.81 0.36
CA GLU A 32 2.75 5.72 1.52
C GLU A 32 4.07 5.95 2.26
N LYS A 33 4.86 4.89 2.49
CA LYS A 33 6.18 5.01 3.14
C LYS A 33 7.19 5.76 2.28
N ILE A 34 7.15 5.58 0.96
CA ILE A 34 8.00 6.32 0.04
C ILE A 34 7.58 7.80 0.03
N GLN A 35 6.28 8.08 -0.05
CA GLN A 35 5.73 9.42 0.01
C GLN A 35 6.05 10.13 1.34
N SER A 36 6.16 9.38 2.45
CA SER A 36 6.61 9.92 3.74
C SER A 36 8.13 10.18 3.80
N GLY A 37 8.85 10.14 2.68
CA GLY A 37 10.26 10.48 2.57
C GLY A 37 11.24 9.31 2.72
N GLN A 38 10.77 8.07 2.83
CA GLN A 38 11.68 6.92 2.87
C GLN A 38 12.13 6.55 1.46
N SER A 39 13.40 6.10 1.33
CA SER A 39 13.82 5.41 0.12
C SER A 39 13.03 4.09 -0.04
N LEU A 40 12.97 3.53 -1.25
CA LEU A 40 12.34 2.23 -1.47
C LEU A 40 12.88 1.14 -0.53
N ARG A 41 14.19 1.12 -0.31
CA ARG A 41 14.84 0.20 0.62
C ARG A 41 14.41 0.46 2.07
N GLY A 42 14.28 1.72 2.47
CA GLY A 42 13.75 2.11 3.77
C GLY A 42 12.32 1.63 3.97
N ALA A 43 11.44 1.94 3.01
CA ALA A 43 10.04 1.53 3.00
C ALA A 43 9.90 -0.01 3.05
N ALA A 44 10.70 -0.72 2.26
CA ALA A 44 10.73 -2.18 2.25
C ALA A 44 11.09 -2.74 3.64
N ARG A 45 12.15 -2.20 4.25
CA ARG A 45 12.61 -2.60 5.59
C ARG A 45 11.55 -2.30 6.66
N SER A 46 10.93 -1.12 6.62
CA SER A 46 9.86 -0.74 7.55
C SER A 46 8.60 -1.59 7.42
N LEU A 47 8.38 -2.22 6.27
CA LEU A 47 7.27 -3.13 6.02
C LEU A 47 7.64 -4.62 6.19
N GLY A 48 8.86 -4.92 6.64
CA GLY A 48 9.33 -6.31 6.79
C GLY A 48 9.45 -7.07 5.46
N MET A 49 9.51 -6.37 4.33
CA MET A 49 9.65 -6.98 3.01
C MET A 49 11.09 -6.90 2.50
N SER A 50 11.50 -7.90 1.72
CA SER A 50 12.78 -7.82 1.01
C SER A 50 12.74 -6.70 -0.02
N TYR A 51 13.89 -6.09 -0.29
CA TYR A 51 14.01 -5.08 -1.34
C TYR A 51 13.51 -5.60 -2.70
N ARG A 52 13.78 -6.87 -3.03
CA ARG A 52 13.30 -7.52 -4.26
C ARG A 52 11.77 -7.59 -4.31
N ALA A 53 11.12 -7.93 -3.20
CA ALA A 53 9.65 -7.95 -3.14
C ALA A 53 9.05 -6.55 -3.32
N ALA A 54 9.68 -5.52 -2.73
CA ALA A 54 9.29 -4.12 -2.92
C ALA A 54 9.46 -3.66 -4.37
N TRP A 55 10.61 -3.97 -4.98
CA TRP A 55 10.89 -3.61 -6.37
C TRP A 55 9.94 -4.28 -7.36
N GLY A 56 9.63 -5.57 -7.17
CA GLY A 56 8.65 -6.27 -8.01
C GLY A 56 7.26 -5.64 -7.95
N LYS A 57 6.88 -5.06 -6.81
CA LYS A 57 5.61 -4.34 -6.66
C LYS A 57 5.56 -3.02 -7.43
N ILE A 58 6.70 -2.34 -7.60
CA ILE A 58 6.80 -1.07 -8.34
C ILE A 58 7.01 -1.31 -9.85
N LYS A 59 7.86 -2.28 -10.21
CA LYS A 59 8.19 -2.55 -11.62
C LYS A 59 7.01 -3.07 -12.44
N ASN A 60 6.07 -3.79 -11.82
CA ASN A 60 4.86 -4.27 -12.48
C ASN A 60 3.77 -3.17 -12.58
N THR A 61 4.17 -1.95 -12.95
CA THR A 61 3.26 -0.87 -13.37
C THR A 61 3.17 -0.91 -14.89
#